data_AF-A0A2B7Y4I0-F1
#
_entry.id   AF-A0A2B7Y4I0-F1
#
_cell.length_a   1.000
_cell.length_b   1.000
_cell.length_c   1.000
_cell.angle_alpha   90.00
_cell.angle_beta   90.00
_cell.angle_gamma   90.00
#
_symmetry.space_group_name_H-M   'P 1'
#
loop_
_entity.id
_entity.type
_entity.pdbx_description
1 polymer ?
#
loop_
_entity_poly.entity_id
_entity_poly.type
_entity_poly.pdbx_seq_one_letter_code
_entity_poly.pdbx_strand_id
1 'polypeptide(L)'
;MAFLCFSTALGLQADIRADSNRDGKVDLDGSTDLVHKSTISNDTGAIFLANIGDIDCRCSKLALQGQAPSNEELAVCNDASDNVQRSPRYMAPLLTVPIPDLSPSAYATITVSDATARRNVRIFRREGSQWLFTPDDHTFNATQLEGGLELGIDSRDTRRPGGWDGRATVHFIVHDQEDTSVDSVKLRIALVLTHHHSESVHEILTTAGNNTDNGDFFLDRFVSAFETAHVEMDVHAPLFKFNASDDRWAQDFFEPGYTSMPGPDGPITLRIMIRSAQDDRVAGRQVFEYLRGSGTGAVQHLGGPRDEINSMGNLETIPPYSFNGKEYPAGRIILGSHGSQKLHIMEYLQAQEVQDPLLLDTDWLAIGHVDEIIQFLPANNSLGWVMLFSDPENGLGLLRRAQSAGHGGVRAFSRQNDTEGNPSDLFGINGGLHGVPSYTIDDLLSQSNLVEANARFSKHIKANINLLKRETGITDADIYSVPAVFRTGLTFPLNAGKACKER
;
A
#
# COMPACT_ATOMS: atom_id res chain seq x y z
N MET A 1 -62.20 -39.07 -12.40
CA MET A 1 -60.78 -38.85 -12.74
C MET A 1 -60.29 -37.73 -11.82
N ALA A 2 -59.73 -38.10 -10.67
CA ALA A 2 -59.29 -37.15 -9.65
C ALA A 2 -57.86 -36.73 -9.98
N PHE A 3 -57.66 -35.43 -10.25
CA PHE A 3 -56.33 -34.85 -10.37
C PHE A 3 -55.72 -34.75 -8.97
N LEU A 4 -54.72 -35.58 -8.68
CA LEU A 4 -53.79 -35.41 -7.58
C LEU A 4 -52.86 -34.25 -7.95
N CYS A 5 -53.11 -33.07 -7.38
CA CYS A 5 -52.08 -32.03 -7.28
C CYS A 5 -51.03 -32.53 -6.29
N PHE A 6 -49.86 -32.93 -6.79
CA PHE A 6 -48.66 -32.99 -5.97
C PHE A 6 -48.25 -31.55 -5.65
N SER A 7 -48.66 -31.06 -4.48
CA SER A 7 -47.95 -29.96 -3.84
C SER A 7 -46.61 -30.53 -3.39
N THR A 8 -45.54 -30.24 -4.12
CA THR A 8 -44.19 -30.40 -3.61
C THR A 8 -44.06 -29.41 -2.47
N ALA A 9 -44.20 -29.87 -1.23
CA ALA A 9 -43.80 -29.10 -0.07
C ALA A 9 -42.29 -28.86 -0.20
N LEU A 10 -41.92 -27.68 -0.71
CA LEU A 10 -40.55 -27.19 -0.66
C LEU A 10 -40.26 -27.00 0.83
N GLY A 11 -39.34 -27.80 1.37
CA GLY A 11 -38.90 -27.65 2.75
C GLY A 11 -38.27 -26.28 2.98
N LEU A 12 -38.33 -25.79 4.21
CA LEU A 12 -37.70 -24.53 4.62
C LEU A 12 -36.22 -24.51 4.20
N GLN A 13 -35.87 -23.60 3.27
CA GLN A 13 -34.52 -23.51 2.72
C GLN A 13 -33.98 -22.08 2.86
N ALA A 14 -33.02 -21.91 3.77
CA ALA A 14 -32.18 -20.72 3.81
C ALA A 14 -31.23 -20.73 2.61
N ASP A 15 -31.09 -19.59 1.95
CA ASP A 15 -30.10 -19.41 0.89
C ASP A 15 -29.61 -17.97 0.84
N ILE A 16 -28.34 -17.77 1.18
CA ILE A 16 -27.61 -16.50 1.10
C ILE A 16 -26.53 -16.61 0.02
N ARG A 17 -26.38 -15.54 -0.77
CA ARG A 17 -25.48 -15.41 -1.92
C ARG A 17 -24.59 -14.19 -1.80
N ALA A 18 -23.40 -14.32 -2.38
CA ALA A 18 -22.39 -13.29 -2.54
C ALA A 18 -21.66 -13.57 -3.86
N ASP A 19 -21.06 -12.55 -4.48
CA ASP A 19 -20.31 -12.64 -5.74
C ASP A 19 -19.06 -13.53 -5.58
N SER A 20 -19.27 -14.84 -5.67
CA SER A 20 -18.30 -15.87 -5.34
C SER A 20 -17.51 -16.33 -6.56
N ASN A 21 -18.04 -16.08 -7.76
CA ASN A 21 -17.33 -16.21 -9.03
C ASN A 21 -16.55 -14.95 -9.44
N ARG A 22 -16.75 -13.82 -8.72
CA ARG A 22 -16.01 -12.55 -8.87
C ARG A 22 -16.28 -11.86 -10.21
N ASP A 23 -17.50 -11.94 -10.71
CA ASP A 23 -17.93 -11.26 -11.94
C ASP A 23 -18.51 -9.85 -11.68
N GLY A 24 -18.59 -9.45 -10.41
CA GLY A 24 -19.08 -8.14 -9.99
C GLY A 24 -20.58 -8.11 -9.68
N LYS A 25 -21.29 -9.23 -9.75
CA LYS A 25 -22.73 -9.33 -9.50
C LYS A 25 -23.05 -10.53 -8.63
N VAL A 26 -24.19 -10.47 -7.94
CA VAL A 26 -24.72 -11.60 -7.15
C VAL A 26 -25.81 -12.28 -7.95
N ASP A 27 -25.64 -13.57 -8.25
CA ASP A 27 -26.57 -14.41 -8.98
C ASP A 27 -27.57 -15.10 -8.04
N LEU A 28 -28.83 -14.66 -8.11
CA LEU A 28 -29.96 -15.29 -7.42
C LEU A 28 -30.74 -16.29 -8.29
N ASP A 29 -30.69 -16.13 -9.62
CA ASP A 29 -31.52 -16.91 -10.55
C ASP A 29 -30.83 -18.20 -11.01
N GLY A 30 -29.50 -18.17 -11.07
CA GLY A 30 -28.66 -19.27 -11.49
C GLY A 30 -27.86 -19.93 -10.36
N SER A 31 -26.71 -20.48 -10.75
CA SER A 31 -25.86 -21.29 -9.88
C SER A 31 -24.41 -20.82 -9.83
N THR A 32 -24.06 -19.71 -10.48
CA THR A 32 -22.65 -19.28 -10.57
C THR A 32 -22.09 -18.95 -9.18
N ASP A 33 -22.92 -18.40 -8.30
CA ASP A 33 -22.57 -18.12 -6.90
C ASP A 33 -22.87 -19.25 -5.92
N LEU A 34 -23.37 -20.40 -6.37
CA LEU A 34 -23.51 -21.58 -5.50
C LEU A 34 -22.22 -22.36 -5.34
N VAL A 35 -21.46 -22.48 -6.42
CA VAL A 35 -20.34 -23.44 -6.48
C VAL A 35 -19.24 -23.04 -5.50
N HIS A 36 -19.00 -21.74 -5.34
CA HIS A 36 -17.84 -21.22 -4.62
C HIS A 36 -18.16 -20.44 -3.34
N LYS A 37 -19.44 -20.31 -2.96
CA LYS A 37 -19.86 -19.57 -1.75
C LYS A 37 -19.22 -20.07 -0.45
N SER A 38 -18.83 -21.34 -0.38
CA SER A 38 -18.24 -21.95 0.83
C SER A 38 -16.71 -22.09 0.76
N THR A 39 -16.10 -21.61 -0.32
CA THR A 39 -14.65 -21.71 -0.59
C THR A 39 -14.00 -20.34 -0.63
N ILE A 40 -12.77 -20.25 -0.13
CA ILE A 40 -11.92 -19.07 -0.31
C ILE A 40 -10.62 -19.56 -0.94
N SER A 41 -10.33 -19.09 -2.15
CA SER A 41 -9.09 -19.36 -2.86
C SER A 41 -8.56 -18.10 -3.54
N ASN A 42 -7.42 -18.21 -4.23
CA ASN A 42 -6.91 -17.10 -5.04
C ASN A 42 -7.82 -16.75 -6.20
N ASP A 43 -8.64 -17.68 -6.68
CA ASP A 43 -9.47 -17.51 -7.89
C ASP A 43 -10.96 -17.39 -7.58
N THR A 44 -11.42 -17.89 -6.43
CA THR A 44 -12.85 -18.03 -6.10
C THR A 44 -13.17 -17.65 -4.66
N GLY A 45 -14.45 -17.36 -4.40
CA GLY A 45 -14.96 -16.87 -3.12
C GLY A 45 -15.01 -15.35 -3.07
N ALA A 46 -16.06 -14.81 -2.46
CA ALA A 46 -16.37 -13.39 -2.51
C ALA A 46 -15.34 -12.52 -1.78
N ILE A 47 -15.21 -11.29 -2.26
CA ILE A 47 -14.28 -10.28 -1.75
C ILE A 47 -15.08 -9.06 -1.26
N PHE A 48 -14.65 -8.45 -0.16
CA PHE A 48 -15.23 -7.20 0.35
C PHE A 48 -14.14 -6.25 0.82
N LEU A 49 -14.44 -4.95 0.94
CA LEU A 49 -13.44 -3.93 1.28
C LEU A 49 -13.47 -3.54 2.76
N ALA A 50 -12.31 -3.08 3.24
CA ALA A 50 -12.25 -2.19 4.40
C ALA A 50 -12.80 -0.82 3.99
N ASN A 51 -13.88 -0.38 4.62
CA ASN A 51 -14.50 0.91 4.32
C ASN A 51 -13.83 2.02 5.16
N ILE A 52 -12.51 2.13 5.00
CA ILE A 52 -11.62 2.95 5.83
C ILE A 52 -11.25 4.30 5.18
N GLY A 53 -12.08 4.77 4.26
CA GLY A 53 -12.03 6.15 3.75
C GLY A 53 -12.48 7.17 4.79
N ASP A 54 -12.67 8.41 4.35
CA ASP A 54 -13.20 9.48 5.20
C ASP A 54 -14.07 10.43 4.36
N ILE A 55 -15.34 10.08 4.17
CA ILE A 55 -16.31 10.91 3.45
C ILE A 55 -16.36 12.29 4.11
N ASP A 56 -16.40 13.34 3.28
CA ASP A 56 -16.41 14.74 3.71
C ASP A 56 -15.23 15.16 4.60
N CYS A 57 -14.15 14.36 4.63
CA CYS A 57 -12.96 14.57 5.46
C CYS A 57 -13.31 14.75 6.96
N ARG A 58 -14.29 14.01 7.47
CA ARG A 58 -14.78 14.14 8.85
C ARG A 58 -13.67 13.92 9.87
N CYS A 59 -12.96 12.81 9.74
CA CYS A 59 -11.86 12.44 10.64
C CYS A 59 -10.65 13.33 10.44
N SER A 60 -10.30 13.67 9.20
CA SER A 60 -9.22 14.60 8.89
C SER A 60 -9.47 15.99 9.52
N LYS A 61 -10.70 16.51 9.41
CA LYS A 61 -11.09 17.78 10.07
C LYS A 61 -11.00 17.70 11.60
N LEU A 62 -11.41 16.58 12.20
CA LEU A 62 -11.29 16.38 13.65
C LEU A 62 -9.82 16.32 14.09
N ALA A 63 -8.97 15.63 13.33
CA ALA A 63 -7.54 15.51 13.63
C ALA A 63 -6.81 16.87 13.61
N LEU A 64 -7.28 17.78 12.76
CA LEU A 64 -6.74 19.14 12.62
C LEU A 64 -7.36 20.14 13.61
N GLN A 65 -8.32 19.72 14.44
CA GLN A 65 -9.00 20.57 15.41
C GLN A 65 -8.55 20.25 16.85
N GLY A 66 -8.09 21.27 17.57
CA GLY A 66 -7.79 21.15 19.00
C GLY A 66 -6.46 20.44 19.28
N GLN A 67 -6.46 19.54 20.27
CA GLN A 67 -5.27 18.79 20.66
C GLN A 67 -4.98 17.70 19.63
N ALA A 68 -3.71 17.59 19.20
CA ALA A 68 -3.30 16.56 18.25
C ALA A 68 -3.63 15.15 18.81
N PRO A 69 -4.39 14.32 18.06
CA PRO A 69 -4.75 12.97 18.51
C PRO A 69 -3.54 12.05 18.56
N SER A 70 -3.62 10.99 19.38
CA SER A 70 -2.64 9.91 19.39
C SER A 70 -2.57 9.20 18.03
N ASN A 71 -1.51 8.41 17.81
CA ASN A 71 -1.38 7.60 16.61
C ASN A 71 -2.55 6.59 16.50
N GLU A 72 -3.03 6.06 17.62
CA GLU A 72 -4.14 5.13 17.70
C GLU A 72 -5.46 5.82 17.33
N GLU A 73 -5.70 7.01 17.88
CA GLU A 73 -6.90 7.82 17.61
C GLU A 73 -7.00 8.21 16.11
N LEU A 74 -5.87 8.57 15.48
CA LEU A 74 -5.82 8.84 14.05
C LEU A 74 -6.24 7.63 13.20
N ALA A 75 -5.69 6.46 13.53
CA ALA A 75 -5.88 5.24 12.75
C ALA A 75 -7.34 4.74 12.81
N VAL A 76 -7.98 4.81 13.98
CA VAL A 76 -9.34 4.26 14.18
C VAL A 76 -10.47 5.17 13.68
N CYS A 77 -10.23 6.46 13.49
CA CYS A 77 -11.26 7.36 12.94
C CYS A 77 -11.31 7.23 11.41
N ASN A 78 -12.32 6.55 10.87
CA ASN A 78 -12.58 6.44 9.43
C ASN A 78 -14.09 6.24 9.18
N ASP A 79 -14.52 6.06 7.93
CA ASP A 79 -15.94 5.84 7.59
C ASP A 79 -16.55 4.60 8.27
N ALA A 80 -15.70 3.65 8.63
CA ALA A 80 -16.03 2.45 9.39
C ALA A 80 -15.73 2.53 10.89
N SER A 81 -15.55 3.72 11.47
CA SER A 81 -15.31 3.87 12.92
C SER A 81 -16.54 3.58 13.80
N ASP A 82 -17.74 3.59 13.24
CA ASP A 82 -19.00 3.31 13.95
C ASP A 82 -19.98 2.49 13.08
N ASN A 83 -21.26 2.47 13.44
CA ASN A 83 -22.31 1.68 12.77
C ASN A 83 -23.13 2.48 11.74
N VAL A 84 -22.70 3.68 11.37
CA VAL A 84 -23.35 4.45 10.30
C VAL A 84 -22.68 4.11 8.97
N GLN A 85 -23.47 3.72 7.97
CA GLN A 85 -22.96 3.53 6.61
C GLN A 85 -22.81 4.89 5.92
N ARG A 86 -21.57 5.23 5.57
CA ARG A 86 -21.19 6.52 4.96
C ARG A 86 -20.83 6.41 3.49
N SER A 87 -20.27 5.27 3.09
CA SER A 87 -19.76 5.04 1.74
C SER A 87 -20.27 3.69 1.23
N PRO A 88 -21.58 3.56 0.92
CA PRO A 88 -22.17 2.30 0.45
C PRO A 88 -21.50 1.70 -0.79
N ARG A 89 -20.84 2.53 -1.61
CA ARG A 89 -20.13 2.11 -2.81
C ARG A 89 -18.99 1.11 -2.56
N TYR A 90 -18.50 1.02 -1.33
CA TYR A 90 -17.44 0.09 -0.93
C TYR A 90 -17.97 -1.14 -0.16
N MET A 91 -19.29 -1.30 -0.04
CA MET A 91 -19.85 -2.55 0.48
C MET A 91 -19.91 -3.60 -0.62
N ALA A 92 -19.56 -4.84 -0.30
CA ALA A 92 -19.91 -5.96 -1.15
C ALA A 92 -21.40 -6.33 -0.93
N PRO A 93 -22.17 -6.60 -1.99
CA PRO A 93 -23.56 -7.04 -1.85
C PRO A 93 -23.65 -8.47 -1.29
N LEU A 94 -24.63 -8.69 -0.42
CA LEU A 94 -25.08 -10.00 0.05
C LEU A 94 -26.59 -10.06 -0.18
N LEU A 95 -27.10 -11.14 -0.79
CA LEU A 95 -28.52 -11.28 -1.09
C LEU A 95 -29.06 -12.61 -0.56
N THR A 96 -30.31 -12.66 -0.11
CA THR A 96 -30.97 -13.94 0.18
C THR A 96 -32.03 -14.26 -0.88
N VAL A 97 -32.18 -15.54 -1.21
CA VAL A 97 -33.28 -15.98 -2.06
C VAL A 97 -34.62 -15.78 -1.31
N PRO A 98 -35.67 -15.28 -1.96
CA PRO A 98 -37.00 -15.17 -1.36
C PRO A 98 -37.53 -16.51 -0.86
N ILE A 99 -38.13 -16.53 0.34
CA ILE A 99 -38.71 -17.74 0.93
C ILE A 99 -40.23 -17.56 1.05
N PRO A 100 -41.02 -18.03 0.07
CA PRO A 100 -42.47 -17.90 0.10
C PRO A 100 -43.12 -18.84 1.13
N ASP A 101 -44.38 -18.57 1.47
CA ASP A 101 -45.26 -19.44 2.27
C ASP A 101 -44.78 -19.71 3.71
N LEU A 102 -44.00 -18.80 4.28
CA LEU A 102 -43.55 -18.85 5.69
C LEU A 102 -44.73 -18.65 6.66
N SER A 103 -44.67 -19.27 7.85
CA SER A 103 -45.64 -18.95 8.88
C SER A 103 -45.48 -17.50 9.37
N PRO A 104 -46.55 -16.86 9.90
CA PRO A 104 -46.46 -15.50 10.45
C PRO A 104 -45.48 -15.35 11.62
N SER A 105 -45.09 -16.46 12.27
CA SER A 105 -44.10 -16.49 13.35
C SER A 105 -42.67 -16.74 12.87
N ALA A 106 -42.46 -16.98 11.57
CA ALA A 106 -41.13 -17.23 11.03
C ALA A 106 -40.22 -16.00 11.20
N TYR A 107 -38.96 -16.26 11.48
CA TYR A 107 -37.94 -15.22 11.59
C TYR A 107 -36.58 -15.74 11.16
N ALA A 108 -35.68 -14.81 10.83
CA ALA A 108 -34.30 -15.15 10.54
C ALA A 108 -33.31 -14.22 11.23
N THR A 109 -32.08 -14.68 11.34
CA THR A 109 -30.93 -13.91 11.82
C THR A 109 -29.79 -13.97 10.82
N ILE A 110 -28.98 -12.91 10.80
CA ILE A 110 -27.72 -12.84 10.04
C ILE A 110 -26.60 -12.69 11.06
N THR A 111 -25.65 -13.63 11.07
CA THR A 111 -24.58 -13.64 12.08
C THR A 111 -23.20 -13.91 11.48
N VAL A 112 -22.15 -13.38 12.11
CA VAL A 112 -20.76 -13.71 11.79
C VAL A 112 -20.21 -14.65 12.87
N SER A 113 -19.83 -15.86 12.48
CA SER A 113 -19.48 -16.93 13.44
C SER A 113 -18.27 -16.62 14.31
N ASP A 114 -17.17 -16.14 13.71
CA ASP A 114 -15.92 -15.88 14.42
C ASP A 114 -15.96 -14.55 15.18
N ALA A 115 -15.61 -14.56 16.46
CA ALA A 115 -15.67 -13.38 17.34
C ALA A 115 -14.63 -12.31 16.99
N THR A 116 -13.53 -12.68 16.31
CA THR A 116 -12.51 -11.73 15.84
C THR A 116 -12.99 -11.06 14.55
N ALA A 117 -13.51 -11.84 13.60
CA ALA A 117 -14.13 -11.34 12.38
C ALA A 117 -15.31 -10.43 12.70
N ARG A 118 -16.19 -10.81 13.63
CA ARG A 118 -17.36 -10.03 14.04
C ARG A 118 -17.03 -8.63 14.58
N ARG A 119 -15.86 -8.45 15.20
CA ARG A 119 -15.41 -7.11 15.65
C ARG A 119 -14.97 -6.21 14.50
N ASN A 120 -14.57 -6.81 13.38
CA ASN A 120 -14.05 -6.11 12.21
C ASN A 120 -15.10 -5.95 11.10
N VAL A 121 -16.00 -6.91 10.94
CA VAL A 121 -17.01 -6.94 9.89
C VAL A 121 -18.26 -6.16 10.32
N ARG A 122 -18.87 -5.46 9.38
CA ARG A 122 -20.18 -4.83 9.55
C ARG A 122 -21.13 -5.31 8.47
N ILE A 123 -22.34 -5.66 8.86
CA ILE A 123 -23.41 -6.03 7.94
C ILE A 123 -24.49 -4.97 8.04
N PHE A 124 -24.93 -4.48 6.88
CA PHE A 124 -26.00 -3.51 6.74
C PHE A 124 -27.16 -4.14 5.98
N ARG A 125 -28.38 -3.80 6.36
CA ARG A 125 -29.59 -4.19 5.64
C ARG A 125 -30.19 -2.99 4.92
N ARG A 126 -30.81 -3.24 3.77
CA ARG A 126 -31.55 -2.24 3.02
C ARG A 126 -32.96 -2.11 3.60
N GLU A 127 -33.34 -0.89 3.96
CA GLU A 127 -34.74 -0.54 4.27
C GLU A 127 -35.13 0.69 3.44
N GLY A 128 -35.92 0.47 2.39
CA GLY A 128 -36.21 1.50 1.39
C GLY A 128 -34.94 2.00 0.71
N SER A 129 -34.63 3.29 0.88
CA SER A 129 -33.40 3.90 0.35
C SER A 129 -32.23 3.95 1.34
N GLN A 130 -32.42 3.46 2.58
CA GLN A 130 -31.42 3.56 3.65
C GLN A 130 -30.67 2.24 3.88
N TRP A 131 -29.45 2.36 4.40
CA TRP A 131 -28.62 1.25 4.87
C TRP A 131 -28.53 1.34 6.39
N LEU A 132 -29.03 0.31 7.09
CA LEU A 132 -29.05 0.25 8.54
C LEU A 132 -28.17 -0.89 9.05
N PHE A 133 -27.38 -0.63 10.09
CA PHE A 133 -26.55 -1.67 10.70
C PHE A 133 -27.40 -2.81 11.25
N THR A 134 -26.97 -4.04 11.00
CA THR A 134 -27.62 -5.28 11.41
C THR A 134 -26.80 -5.91 12.52
N PRO A 135 -27.19 -5.72 13.81
CA PRO A 135 -26.56 -6.45 14.90
C PRO A 135 -26.91 -7.95 14.83
N ASP A 136 -26.09 -8.80 15.47
CA ASP A 136 -26.25 -10.26 15.44
C ASP A 136 -27.62 -10.74 15.96
N ASP A 137 -28.23 -10.01 16.88
CA ASP A 137 -29.53 -10.30 17.49
C ASP A 137 -30.71 -9.69 16.72
N HIS A 138 -30.45 -9.03 15.59
CA HIS A 138 -31.50 -8.52 14.73
C HIS A 138 -32.28 -9.67 14.10
N THR A 139 -33.61 -9.57 14.19
CA THR A 139 -34.52 -10.56 13.62
C THR A 139 -35.25 -9.97 12.42
N PHE A 140 -35.21 -10.69 11.31
CA PHE A 140 -36.00 -10.41 10.10
C PHE A 140 -37.29 -11.22 10.18
N ASN A 141 -38.44 -10.58 9.98
CA ASN A 141 -39.74 -11.24 10.05
C ASN A 141 -40.13 -11.95 8.73
N ALA A 142 -41.16 -12.79 8.78
CA ALA A 142 -41.67 -13.53 7.62
C ALA A 142 -41.87 -12.67 6.36
N THR A 143 -42.49 -11.48 6.47
CA THR A 143 -42.75 -10.59 5.32
C THR A 143 -41.47 -10.10 4.67
N GLN A 144 -40.41 -9.85 5.43
CA GLN A 144 -39.11 -9.50 4.87
C GLN A 144 -38.46 -10.69 4.15
N LEU A 145 -38.60 -11.90 4.70
CA LEU A 145 -38.02 -13.12 4.14
C LEU A 145 -38.74 -13.57 2.86
N GLU A 146 -40.05 -13.35 2.75
CA GLU A 146 -40.85 -13.59 1.55
C GLU A 146 -40.36 -12.79 0.34
N GLY A 147 -39.76 -11.62 0.56
CA GLY A 147 -39.19 -10.76 -0.49
C GLY A 147 -37.71 -10.99 -0.77
N GLY A 148 -37.01 -11.75 0.09
CA GLY A 148 -35.55 -11.79 0.13
C GLY A 148 -34.94 -10.54 0.77
N LEU A 149 -33.72 -10.67 1.29
CA LEU A 149 -32.99 -9.60 1.96
C LEU A 149 -31.93 -9.03 1.04
N GLU A 150 -31.89 -7.69 0.94
CA GLU A 150 -30.75 -6.96 0.37
C GLU A 150 -29.84 -6.48 1.50
N LEU A 151 -28.62 -7.01 1.53
CA LEU A 151 -27.62 -6.77 2.56
C LEU A 151 -26.32 -6.25 1.92
N GLY A 152 -25.51 -5.56 2.71
CA GLY A 152 -24.18 -5.10 2.33
C GLY A 152 -23.17 -5.42 3.43
N ILE A 153 -21.97 -5.83 3.05
CA ILE A 153 -20.88 -6.14 3.99
C ILE A 153 -19.66 -5.26 3.70
N ASP A 154 -19.07 -4.70 4.76
CA ASP A 154 -17.75 -4.08 4.74
C ASP A 154 -16.98 -4.38 6.04
N SER A 155 -15.76 -3.86 6.18
CA SER A 155 -15.01 -3.94 7.44
C SER A 155 -14.48 -2.61 7.97
N ARG A 156 -14.09 -2.64 9.24
CA ARG A 156 -13.45 -1.55 10.00
C ARG A 156 -11.95 -1.45 9.80
N ASP A 157 -11.32 -2.55 9.41
CA ASP A 157 -9.87 -2.63 9.26
C ASP A 157 -9.52 -3.63 8.15
N THR A 158 -8.30 -3.47 7.67
CA THR A 158 -7.62 -4.39 6.76
C THR A 158 -7.17 -5.65 7.49
N ARG A 159 -6.65 -6.64 6.76
CA ARG A 159 -6.02 -7.80 7.37
C ARG A 159 -4.76 -7.40 8.16
N ARG A 160 -4.60 -7.95 9.37
CA ARG A 160 -3.48 -7.62 10.28
C ARG A 160 -2.72 -8.88 10.72
N PRO A 161 -1.39 -8.80 10.92
CA PRO A 161 -0.63 -9.87 11.56
C PRO A 161 -1.10 -10.08 13.01
N GLY A 162 -1.24 -11.33 13.44
CA GLY A 162 -1.64 -11.69 14.80
C GLY A 162 -3.06 -11.27 15.22
N GLY A 163 -3.83 -10.66 14.33
CA GLY A 163 -5.20 -10.20 14.56
C GLY A 163 -6.22 -10.98 13.75
N TRP A 164 -7.09 -10.26 13.05
CA TRP A 164 -8.03 -10.86 12.12
C TRP A 164 -7.32 -11.26 10.82
N ASP A 165 -7.51 -12.51 10.40
CA ASP A 165 -6.92 -13.08 9.18
C ASP A 165 -7.64 -12.62 7.89
N GLY A 166 -8.60 -11.71 8.01
CA GLY A 166 -9.36 -11.16 6.90
C GLY A 166 -10.49 -12.06 6.39
N ARG A 167 -10.78 -13.20 7.03
CA ARG A 167 -11.86 -14.10 6.59
C ARG A 167 -13.12 -13.91 7.43
N ALA A 168 -14.27 -13.92 6.77
CA ALA A 168 -15.58 -13.86 7.42
C ALA A 168 -16.48 -14.96 6.88
N THR A 169 -17.24 -15.60 7.77
CA THR A 169 -18.35 -16.49 7.38
C THR A 169 -19.64 -15.88 7.91
N VAL A 170 -20.53 -15.52 6.98
CA VAL A 170 -21.85 -14.96 7.29
C VAL A 170 -22.86 -16.09 7.21
N HIS A 171 -23.63 -16.28 8.27
CA HIS A 171 -24.69 -17.27 8.38
C HIS A 171 -26.05 -16.61 8.25
N PHE A 172 -26.90 -17.20 7.44
CA PHE A 172 -28.32 -16.90 7.37
C PHE A 172 -29.09 -18.07 7.98
N ILE A 173 -29.73 -17.82 9.11
CA ILE A 173 -30.42 -18.83 9.92
C ILE A 173 -31.89 -18.47 9.94
N VAL A 174 -32.74 -19.33 9.38
CA VAL A 174 -34.19 -19.15 9.29
C VAL A 174 -34.87 -20.17 10.21
N HIS A 175 -35.80 -19.69 11.02
CA HIS A 175 -36.65 -20.48 11.89
C HIS A 175 -38.11 -20.33 11.45
N ASP A 176 -38.81 -21.44 11.26
CA ASP A 176 -40.24 -21.45 11.02
C ASP A 176 -40.88 -22.63 11.77
N GLN A 177 -41.73 -22.34 12.77
CA GLN A 177 -42.31 -23.33 13.67
C GLN A 177 -41.23 -24.19 14.36
N GLU A 178 -41.19 -25.50 14.10
CA GLU A 178 -40.18 -26.43 14.64
C GLU A 178 -38.97 -26.59 13.70
N ASP A 179 -39.06 -26.06 12.47
CA ASP A 179 -38.02 -26.20 11.46
C ASP A 179 -36.98 -25.09 11.57
N THR A 180 -35.73 -25.44 11.31
CA THR A 180 -34.60 -24.51 11.21
C THR A 180 -33.79 -24.83 9.98
N SER A 181 -33.49 -23.82 9.19
CA SER A 181 -32.67 -23.91 7.99
C SER A 181 -31.50 -22.96 8.09
N VAL A 182 -30.30 -23.41 7.73
CA VAL A 182 -29.07 -22.63 7.84
C VAL A 182 -28.31 -22.72 6.54
N ASP A 183 -27.85 -21.57 6.08
CA ASP A 183 -26.94 -21.46 4.97
C ASP A 183 -25.88 -20.38 5.22
N SER A 184 -24.78 -20.40 4.47
CA SER A 184 -23.67 -19.48 4.70
C SER A 184 -22.87 -19.14 3.46
N VAL A 185 -22.25 -17.97 3.50
CA VAL A 185 -21.27 -17.49 2.52
C VAL A 185 -19.97 -17.15 3.23
N LYS A 186 -18.85 -17.53 2.60
CA LYS A 186 -17.50 -17.18 3.04
C LYS A 186 -16.95 -16.07 2.16
N LEU A 187 -16.40 -15.06 2.82
CA LEU A 187 -15.78 -13.93 2.17
C LEU A 187 -14.38 -13.69 2.72
N ARG A 188 -13.52 -13.10 1.89
CA ARG A 188 -12.24 -12.55 2.32
C ARG A 188 -12.20 -11.06 2.10
N ILE A 189 -11.57 -10.34 3.00
CA ILE A 189 -11.28 -8.94 2.78
C ILE A 189 -10.28 -8.79 1.63
N ALA A 190 -10.45 -7.74 0.84
CA ALA A 190 -9.46 -7.33 -0.13
C ALA A 190 -8.15 -6.95 0.59
N LEU A 191 -7.05 -7.38 0.01
CA LEU A 191 -5.71 -7.16 0.54
C LEU A 191 -5.25 -5.74 0.19
N VAL A 192 -4.31 -5.20 0.97
CA VAL A 192 -3.65 -3.93 0.62
C VAL A 192 -2.43 -4.23 -0.22
N LEU A 193 -2.37 -3.65 -1.41
CA LEU A 193 -1.29 -3.82 -2.38
C LEU A 193 -0.56 -2.51 -2.60
N THR A 194 0.74 -2.56 -2.82
CA THR A 194 1.56 -1.42 -3.24
C THR A 194 1.56 -1.29 -4.75
N HIS A 195 1.73 -0.06 -5.24
CA HIS A 195 1.83 0.22 -6.66
C HIS A 195 3.21 -0.16 -7.21
N HIS A 196 3.30 -0.38 -8.52
CA HIS A 196 4.57 -0.54 -9.24
C HIS A 196 4.73 0.53 -10.32
N HIS A 197 5.98 0.83 -10.71
CA HIS A 197 6.32 1.90 -11.65
C HIS A 197 5.87 1.70 -13.11
N SER A 198 5.18 0.60 -13.42
CA SER A 198 4.55 0.42 -14.74
C SER A 198 3.06 0.74 -14.76
N GLU A 199 2.50 1.17 -13.64
CA GLU A 199 1.16 1.73 -13.57
C GLU A 199 1.13 3.21 -13.98
N SER A 200 -0.05 3.68 -14.41
CA SER A 200 -0.25 5.08 -14.78
C SER A 200 -0.22 6.00 -13.56
N VAL A 201 0.50 7.12 -13.66
CA VAL A 201 0.53 8.15 -12.61
C VAL A 201 -0.82 8.86 -12.55
N HIS A 202 -1.41 8.89 -11.35
CA HIS A 202 -2.65 9.62 -11.09
C HIS A 202 -2.40 10.97 -10.41
N GLU A 203 -1.47 11.02 -9.46
CA GLU A 203 -1.19 12.19 -8.62
C GLU A 203 0.29 12.16 -8.23
N ILE A 204 0.90 13.33 -8.11
CA ILE A 204 2.28 13.52 -7.70
C ILE A 204 2.28 14.14 -6.31
N LEU A 205 3.05 13.56 -5.39
CA LEU A 205 3.09 13.96 -3.99
C LEU A 205 4.51 14.46 -3.68
N THR A 206 4.63 15.66 -3.12
CA THR A 206 5.92 16.22 -2.68
C THR A 206 5.75 16.93 -1.34
N THR A 207 6.84 17.16 -0.63
CA THR A 207 6.88 18.16 0.44
C THR A 207 6.99 19.55 -0.17
N ALA A 208 6.32 20.52 0.44
CA ALA A 208 6.47 21.92 0.10
C ALA A 208 7.88 22.39 0.51
N GLY A 209 8.51 23.19 -0.34
CA GLY A 209 9.71 23.91 0.07
C GLY A 209 9.39 25.09 0.99
N ASN A 210 10.43 25.65 1.59
CA ASN A 210 10.33 26.86 2.41
C ASN A 210 11.45 27.83 2.02
N ASN A 211 11.08 28.99 1.46
CA ASN A 211 12.01 30.00 0.94
C ASN A 211 12.47 31.05 1.98
N THR A 212 12.19 30.84 3.27
CA THR A 212 12.72 31.69 4.35
C THR A 212 14.19 31.41 4.61
N ASP A 213 14.91 32.36 5.22
CA ASP A 213 16.36 32.26 5.48
C ASP A 213 16.78 31.03 6.33
N ASN A 214 15.83 30.42 7.06
CA ASN A 214 16.03 29.18 7.85
C ASN A 214 15.31 27.96 7.24
N GLY A 215 14.71 28.11 6.06
CA GLY A 215 13.96 27.06 5.35
C GLY A 215 14.79 26.31 4.32
N ASP A 216 14.25 25.21 3.82
CA ASP A 216 14.85 24.42 2.74
C ASP A 216 14.61 25.08 1.37
N PHE A 217 15.32 26.17 1.12
CA PHE A 217 15.17 26.95 -0.12
C PHE A 217 15.56 26.14 -1.38
N PHE A 218 16.38 25.10 -1.24
CA PHE A 218 16.71 24.19 -2.35
C PHE A 218 15.51 23.35 -2.75
N LEU A 219 14.78 22.82 -1.77
CA LEU A 219 13.52 22.12 -2.02
C LEU A 219 12.49 23.06 -2.66
N ASP A 220 12.38 24.31 -2.18
CA ASP A 220 11.46 25.29 -2.78
C ASP A 220 11.78 25.57 -4.25
N ARG A 221 13.07 25.79 -4.55
CA ARG A 221 13.54 25.98 -5.92
C ARG A 221 13.26 24.77 -6.80
N PHE A 222 13.50 23.56 -6.29
CA PHE A 222 13.21 22.33 -7.01
C PHE A 222 11.71 22.18 -7.29
N VAL A 223 10.87 22.33 -6.27
CA VAL A 223 9.41 22.21 -6.40
C VAL A 223 8.86 23.26 -7.36
N SER A 224 9.33 24.51 -7.28
CA SER A 224 8.91 25.57 -8.21
C SER A 224 9.32 25.28 -9.66
N ALA A 225 10.54 24.78 -9.87
CA ALA A 225 11.00 24.35 -11.20
C ALA A 225 10.22 23.14 -11.71
N PHE A 226 9.91 22.20 -10.83
CA PHE A 226 9.10 21.02 -11.13
C PHE A 226 7.68 21.41 -11.52
N GLU A 227 7.03 22.33 -10.79
CA GLU A 227 5.71 22.87 -11.15
C GLU A 227 5.71 23.50 -12.54
N THR A 228 6.75 24.26 -12.85
CA THR A 228 6.92 24.86 -14.19
C THR A 228 7.04 23.78 -15.26
N ALA A 229 7.93 22.81 -15.06
CA ALA A 229 8.14 21.71 -16.01
C ALA A 229 6.88 20.84 -16.16
N HIS A 230 6.14 20.60 -15.08
CA HIS A 230 4.91 19.83 -15.07
C HIS A 230 3.84 20.47 -15.97
N VAL A 231 3.69 21.80 -15.92
CA VAL A 231 2.82 22.57 -16.82
C VAL A 231 3.35 22.53 -18.26
N GLU A 232 4.65 22.72 -18.47
CA GLU A 232 5.25 22.73 -19.81
C GLU A 232 5.16 21.37 -20.53
N MET A 233 5.22 20.26 -19.79
CA MET A 233 5.13 18.90 -20.31
C MET A 233 3.70 18.39 -20.48
N ASP A 234 2.68 19.20 -20.15
CA ASP A 234 1.25 18.85 -20.21
C ASP A 234 0.93 17.54 -19.45
N VAL A 235 1.57 17.35 -18.29
CA VAL A 235 1.31 16.18 -17.45
C VAL A 235 0.04 16.45 -16.65
N HIS A 236 -1.04 15.69 -16.89
CA HIS A 236 -2.35 15.92 -16.27
C HIS A 236 -2.52 15.32 -14.85
N ALA A 237 -1.43 15.00 -14.16
CA ALA A 237 -1.48 14.43 -12.80
C ALA A 237 -1.41 15.56 -11.74
N PRO A 238 -2.39 15.73 -10.84
CA PRO A 238 -2.34 16.80 -9.84
C PRO A 238 -1.07 16.72 -8.97
N LEU A 239 -0.55 17.87 -8.55
CA LEU A 239 0.55 17.97 -7.60
C LEU A 239 0.02 18.35 -6.22
N PHE A 240 0.17 17.46 -5.24
CA PHE A 240 -0.10 17.72 -3.83
C PHE A 240 1.19 18.04 -3.08
N LYS A 241 1.16 19.06 -2.22
CA LYS A 241 2.31 19.53 -1.44
C LYS A 241 2.03 19.43 0.05
N PHE A 242 2.75 18.54 0.74
CA PHE A 242 2.74 18.47 2.20
C PHE A 242 3.43 19.69 2.80
N ASN A 243 2.77 20.42 3.70
CA ASN A 243 3.31 21.65 4.29
C ASN A 243 3.17 21.72 5.82
N ALA A 244 2.82 20.61 6.47
CA ALA A 244 2.55 20.57 7.91
C ALA A 244 3.67 19.90 8.73
N SER A 245 4.83 19.64 8.12
CA SER A 245 6.02 19.11 8.78
C SER A 245 7.28 19.67 8.13
N ASP A 246 8.39 19.67 8.87
CA ASP A 246 9.74 20.01 8.42
C ASP A 246 10.48 18.82 7.77
N ASP A 247 9.89 17.62 7.75
CA ASP A 247 10.45 16.48 7.04
C ASP A 247 10.34 16.68 5.53
N ARG A 248 11.49 16.72 4.85
CA ARG A 248 11.62 16.95 3.40
C ARG A 248 11.51 15.69 2.56
N TRP A 249 11.40 14.52 3.17
CA TRP A 249 11.48 13.24 2.47
C TRP A 249 10.09 12.64 2.26
N ALA A 250 9.35 13.18 1.29
CA ALA A 250 8.01 12.70 0.93
C ALA A 250 7.98 11.17 0.71
N GLN A 251 8.98 10.64 0.01
CA GLN A 251 9.15 9.21 -0.29
C GLN A 251 9.23 8.33 0.95
N ASP A 252 9.69 8.87 2.08
CA ASP A 252 10.10 8.03 3.20
C ASP A 252 9.02 7.82 4.26
N PHE A 253 8.08 8.76 4.40
CA PHE A 253 7.14 8.71 5.52
C PHE A 253 5.84 7.97 5.20
N PHE A 254 5.60 7.58 3.95
CA PHE A 254 4.45 6.78 3.51
C PHE A 254 4.70 6.08 2.16
N GLU A 255 3.90 5.04 1.88
CA GLU A 255 3.87 4.30 0.62
C GLU A 255 2.43 4.30 0.05
N PRO A 256 2.20 4.74 -1.20
CA PRO A 256 0.92 4.61 -1.86
C PRO A 256 0.57 3.15 -2.19
N GLY A 257 -0.67 2.77 -1.93
CA GLY A 257 -1.22 1.47 -2.28
C GLY A 257 -2.71 1.52 -2.58
N TYR A 258 -3.32 0.35 -2.70
CA TYR A 258 -4.74 0.21 -3.00
C TYR A 258 -5.31 -1.10 -2.46
N THR A 259 -6.64 -1.15 -2.41
CA THR A 259 -7.40 -2.37 -2.18
C THR A 259 -8.59 -2.39 -3.14
N SER A 260 -8.97 -3.56 -3.64
CA SER A 260 -9.96 -3.67 -4.71
C SER A 260 -10.82 -4.93 -4.60
N MET A 261 -12.07 -4.81 -5.02
CA MET A 261 -13.01 -5.93 -5.18
C MET A 261 -13.69 -5.85 -6.56
N PRO A 262 -14.24 -6.97 -7.07
CA PRO A 262 -15.05 -6.94 -8.29
C PRO A 262 -16.27 -6.02 -8.14
N GLY A 263 -16.72 -5.45 -9.26
CA GLY A 263 -17.91 -4.62 -9.33
C GLY A 263 -18.58 -4.75 -10.71
N PRO A 264 -19.85 -4.33 -10.83
CA PRO A 264 -20.67 -4.61 -12.01
C PRO A 264 -20.16 -3.96 -13.30
N ASP A 265 -19.42 -2.85 -13.17
CA ASP A 265 -18.85 -2.07 -14.29
C ASP A 265 -17.31 -2.08 -14.28
N GLY A 266 -16.70 -3.01 -13.53
CA GLY A 266 -15.26 -3.10 -13.31
C GLY A 266 -14.90 -3.04 -11.81
N PRO A 267 -13.60 -3.11 -11.48
CA PRO A 267 -13.15 -3.16 -10.09
C PRO A 267 -13.54 -1.91 -9.29
N ILE A 268 -14.01 -2.12 -8.07
CA ILE A 268 -14.24 -1.07 -7.07
C ILE A 268 -12.99 -0.96 -6.22
N THR A 269 -12.28 0.15 -6.34
CA THR A 269 -10.96 0.36 -5.71
C THR A 269 -11.00 1.50 -4.70
N LEU A 270 -10.40 1.28 -3.54
CA LEU A 270 -10.07 2.32 -2.55
C LEU A 270 -8.54 2.48 -2.55
N ARG A 271 -8.04 3.70 -2.77
CA ARG A 271 -6.62 4.03 -2.60
C ARG A 271 -6.27 3.98 -1.12
N ILE A 272 -5.09 3.50 -0.76
CA ILE A 272 -4.63 3.35 0.62
C ILE A 272 -3.27 4.03 0.76
N MET A 273 -3.14 4.95 1.70
CA MET A 273 -1.84 5.48 2.10
C MET A 273 -1.28 4.68 3.28
N ILE A 274 -0.16 4.00 3.08
CA ILE A 274 0.48 3.17 4.11
C ILE A 274 1.52 4.04 4.83
N ARG A 275 1.24 4.45 6.07
CA ARG A 275 2.21 5.22 6.86
C ARG A 275 3.46 4.38 7.16
N SER A 276 4.63 5.00 7.09
CA SER A 276 5.89 4.42 7.58
C SER A 276 5.77 3.91 9.02
N ALA A 277 6.47 2.82 9.34
CA ALA A 277 6.36 2.12 10.63
C ALA A 277 7.15 2.81 11.76
N GLN A 278 7.25 4.15 11.71
CA GLN A 278 8.09 4.99 12.56
C GLN A 278 7.19 5.88 13.44
N ASP A 279 7.12 5.56 14.74
CA ASP A 279 6.12 6.04 15.69
C ASP A 279 6.16 7.57 15.86
N ASP A 280 7.38 8.12 15.95
CA ASP A 280 7.71 9.52 16.22
C ASP A 280 7.98 10.33 14.94
N ARG A 281 7.93 9.72 13.75
CA ARG A 281 8.03 10.46 12.48
C ARG A 281 6.73 11.19 12.16
N VAL A 282 6.64 12.43 12.65
CA VAL A 282 5.44 13.29 12.58
C VAL A 282 4.88 13.42 11.16
N ALA A 283 5.74 13.56 10.14
CA ALA A 283 5.33 13.72 8.75
C ALA A 283 4.42 12.58 8.24
N GLY A 284 4.62 11.35 8.73
CA GLY A 284 3.80 10.20 8.36
C GLY A 284 2.34 10.32 8.80
N ARG A 285 2.02 11.17 9.79
CA ARG A 285 0.64 11.41 10.23
C ARG A 285 -0.18 12.15 9.17
N GLN A 286 0.47 12.86 8.25
CA GLN A 286 -0.18 13.63 7.21
C GLN A 286 -1.02 12.77 6.26
N VAL A 287 -0.78 11.45 6.18
CA VAL A 287 -1.64 10.55 5.40
C VAL A 287 -3.06 10.46 5.98
N PHE A 288 -3.20 10.58 7.31
CA PHE A 288 -4.48 10.57 8.00
C PHE A 288 -5.11 11.96 8.09
N GLU A 289 -4.28 13.00 8.18
CA GLU A 289 -4.69 14.39 8.40
C GLU A 289 -5.06 15.10 7.09
N TYR A 290 -4.41 14.75 5.98
CA TYR A 290 -4.55 15.48 4.71
C TYR A 290 -4.89 14.60 3.49
N LEU A 291 -4.45 13.34 3.43
CA LEU A 291 -4.71 12.48 2.27
C LEU A 291 -5.95 11.60 2.40
N ARG A 292 -6.31 11.16 3.61
CA ARG A 292 -7.49 10.34 3.84
C ARG A 292 -8.77 11.12 3.52
N GLY A 293 -9.65 10.53 2.72
CA GLY A 293 -10.85 11.15 2.19
C GLY A 293 -11.80 10.14 1.54
N SER A 294 -12.82 10.62 0.81
CA SER A 294 -13.88 9.78 0.21
C SER A 294 -13.38 8.69 -0.75
N GLY A 295 -12.21 8.88 -1.35
CA GLY A 295 -11.56 7.97 -2.31
C GLY A 295 -10.26 7.34 -1.82
N THR A 296 -9.88 7.62 -0.57
CA THR A 296 -8.54 7.32 -0.06
C THR A 296 -8.64 6.94 1.42
N GLY A 297 -8.31 5.70 1.75
CA GLY A 297 -8.08 5.25 3.11
C GLY A 297 -6.62 5.44 3.53
N ALA A 298 -6.33 5.18 4.80
CA ALA A 298 -4.98 5.18 5.31
C ALA A 298 -4.82 4.10 6.38
N VAL A 299 -3.62 3.50 6.45
CA VAL A 299 -3.26 2.45 7.40
C VAL A 299 -1.90 2.73 8.02
N GLN A 300 -1.65 2.17 9.19
CA GLN A 300 -0.34 2.19 9.82
C GLN A 300 -0.09 0.86 10.53
N HIS A 301 1.17 0.41 10.55
CA HIS A 301 1.65 -0.69 11.39
C HIS A 301 2.94 -0.24 12.05
N LEU A 302 2.77 0.51 13.14
CA LEU A 302 3.84 1.11 13.91
C LEU A 302 4.64 0.02 14.65
N GLY A 303 5.92 0.26 14.88
CA GLY A 303 6.79 -0.77 15.46
C GLY A 303 7.99 -0.26 16.26
N GLY A 304 8.24 1.05 16.28
CA GLY A 304 9.39 1.61 16.98
C GLY A 304 9.71 3.05 16.63
N PRO A 305 10.75 3.62 17.30
CA PRO A 305 11.24 4.96 17.00
C PRO A 305 11.81 5.06 15.58
N ARG A 306 12.00 6.28 15.10
CA ARG A 306 12.57 6.61 13.80
C ARG A 306 13.90 5.89 13.58
N ASP A 307 13.92 5.08 12.55
CA ASP A 307 15.10 4.41 12.01
C ASP A 307 14.93 4.38 10.49
N GLU A 308 15.93 4.85 9.76
CA GLU A 308 15.83 5.06 8.32
C GLU A 308 15.61 3.74 7.58
N ILE A 309 16.00 2.59 8.12
CA ILE A 309 15.70 1.29 7.50
C ILE A 309 14.19 1.00 7.43
N ASN A 310 13.37 1.71 8.21
CA ASN A 310 11.90 1.63 8.25
C ASN A 310 11.22 2.79 7.50
N SER A 311 11.98 3.58 6.74
CA SER A 311 11.48 4.56 5.77
C SER A 311 11.00 3.86 4.50
N MET A 312 10.01 4.43 3.83
CA MET A 312 9.37 3.79 2.68
C MET A 312 10.17 3.86 1.38
N GLY A 313 11.23 4.68 1.27
CA GLY A 313 12.25 4.51 0.22
C GLY A 313 12.93 3.13 0.27
N ASN A 314 12.89 2.45 1.42
CA ASN A 314 13.35 1.07 1.57
C ASN A 314 12.34 0.00 1.12
N LEU A 315 11.19 0.40 0.55
CA LEU A 315 10.12 -0.46 0.06
C LEU A 315 9.79 -0.09 -1.38
N GLU A 316 9.98 -1.03 -2.30
CA GLU A 316 9.66 -0.84 -3.72
C GLU A 316 8.91 -2.06 -4.26
N THR A 317 8.31 -1.96 -5.45
CA THR A 317 7.55 -3.09 -6.04
C THR A 317 8.08 -3.46 -7.43
N ILE A 318 8.52 -4.71 -7.58
CA ILE A 318 8.81 -5.32 -8.89
C ILE A 318 7.50 -5.35 -9.68
N PRO A 319 7.44 -4.81 -10.92
CA PRO A 319 6.23 -4.88 -11.75
C PRO A 319 5.84 -6.34 -12.08
N PRO A 320 4.62 -6.59 -12.61
CA PRO A 320 4.10 -7.94 -12.84
C PRO A 320 5.01 -8.82 -13.69
N TYR A 321 5.10 -10.10 -13.32
CA TYR A 321 5.88 -11.11 -14.03
C TYR A 321 5.39 -12.52 -13.72
N SER A 322 5.85 -13.47 -14.53
CA SER A 322 5.59 -14.90 -14.38
C SER A 322 6.92 -15.62 -14.40
N PHE A 323 7.18 -16.48 -13.43
CA PHE A 323 8.44 -17.22 -13.38
C PHE A 323 8.27 -18.59 -12.72
N ASN A 324 8.90 -19.62 -13.30
CA ASN A 324 8.87 -21.01 -12.81
C ASN A 324 7.46 -21.54 -12.47
N GLY A 325 6.47 -21.21 -13.30
CA GLY A 325 5.08 -21.66 -13.12
C GLY A 325 4.33 -20.94 -12.00
N LYS A 326 4.88 -19.84 -11.46
CA LYS A 326 4.21 -18.95 -10.52
C LYS A 326 3.95 -17.59 -11.17
N GLU A 327 2.75 -17.10 -10.95
CA GLU A 327 2.27 -15.80 -11.43
C GLU A 327 2.36 -14.75 -10.32
N TYR A 328 2.84 -13.56 -10.67
CA TYR A 328 2.87 -12.37 -9.80
C TYR A 328 2.12 -11.22 -10.49
N PRO A 329 0.78 -11.31 -10.61
CA PRO A 329 -0.01 -10.35 -11.40
C PRO A 329 -0.05 -8.95 -10.78
N ALA A 330 0.18 -8.83 -9.47
CA ALA A 330 0.32 -7.56 -8.76
C ALA A 330 1.80 -7.21 -8.51
N GLY A 331 2.74 -7.91 -9.14
CA GLY A 331 4.16 -7.77 -8.83
C GLY A 331 4.55 -8.39 -7.49
N ARG A 332 5.73 -8.02 -6.98
CA ARG A 332 6.28 -8.49 -5.70
C ARG A 332 7.06 -7.37 -5.04
N ILE A 333 6.85 -7.14 -3.75
CA ILE A 333 7.62 -6.13 -3.01
C ILE A 333 9.09 -6.55 -2.93
N ILE A 334 10.00 -5.59 -3.03
CA ILE A 334 11.38 -5.68 -2.56
C ILE A 334 11.55 -4.77 -1.36
N LEU A 335 12.28 -5.24 -0.36
CA LEU A 335 12.51 -4.51 0.89
C LEU A 335 13.97 -4.69 1.30
N GLY A 336 14.66 -3.61 1.65
CA GLY A 336 16.07 -3.68 2.02
C GLY A 336 16.29 -4.21 3.43
N SER A 337 17.28 -5.08 3.59
CA SER A 337 17.64 -5.76 4.83
C SER A 337 18.96 -5.25 5.39
N HIS A 338 19.00 -5.15 6.72
CA HIS A 338 20.09 -4.57 7.51
C HIS A 338 20.59 -5.57 8.54
N GLY A 339 21.16 -6.68 8.04
CA GLY A 339 21.58 -7.81 8.87
C GLY A 339 20.41 -8.43 9.63
N SER A 340 20.45 -8.41 10.97
CA SER A 340 19.41 -8.97 11.84
C SER A 340 18.41 -7.94 12.37
N GLN A 341 18.46 -6.70 11.88
CA GLN A 341 17.56 -5.65 12.34
C GLN A 341 16.12 -5.93 11.92
N LYS A 342 15.16 -5.64 12.80
CA LYS A 342 13.73 -5.87 12.54
C LYS A 342 13.20 -4.77 11.63
N LEU A 343 12.66 -5.16 10.48
CA LEU A 343 11.89 -4.28 9.60
C LEU A 343 10.44 -4.26 10.09
N HIS A 344 10.02 -3.16 10.70
CA HIS A 344 8.75 -3.07 11.44
C HIS A 344 7.54 -3.32 10.55
N ILE A 345 7.56 -2.85 9.29
CA ILE A 345 6.44 -3.01 8.35
C ILE A 345 6.27 -4.44 7.82
N MET A 346 7.30 -5.31 7.96
CA MET A 346 7.36 -6.63 7.34
C MET A 346 6.14 -7.50 7.64
N GLU A 347 5.76 -7.63 8.92
CA GLU A 347 4.66 -8.49 9.33
C GLU A 347 3.32 -8.03 8.73
N TYR A 348 3.13 -6.73 8.53
CA TYR A 348 1.95 -6.19 7.87
C TYR A 348 1.92 -6.53 6.39
N LEU A 349 3.03 -6.37 5.66
CA LEU A 349 3.12 -6.69 4.23
C LEU A 349 2.93 -8.19 3.98
N GLN A 350 3.56 -9.04 4.81
CA GLN A 350 3.40 -10.50 4.72
C GLN A 350 1.97 -10.94 5.01
N ALA A 351 1.26 -10.24 5.90
CA ALA A 351 -0.15 -10.51 6.14
C ALA A 351 -1.03 -10.25 4.89
N GLN A 352 -0.55 -9.48 3.90
CA GLN A 352 -1.27 -9.24 2.65
C GLN A 352 -1.07 -10.35 1.61
N GLU A 353 -0.22 -11.35 1.87
CA GLU A 353 -0.01 -12.59 1.10
C GLU A 353 0.55 -12.45 -0.32
N VAL A 354 -0.02 -11.59 -1.18
CA VAL A 354 0.18 -11.67 -2.63
C VAL A 354 1.44 -10.95 -3.14
N GLN A 355 1.93 -9.97 -2.40
CA GLN A 355 3.17 -9.24 -2.69
C GLN A 355 4.26 -9.55 -1.64
N ASP A 356 4.34 -10.81 -1.17
CA ASP A 356 5.30 -11.24 -0.14
C ASP A 356 6.74 -10.71 -0.40
N PRO A 357 7.30 -9.87 0.49
CA PRO A 357 8.53 -9.14 0.24
C PRO A 357 9.75 -10.04 -0.05
N LEU A 358 10.54 -9.63 -1.04
CA LEU A 358 11.86 -10.16 -1.32
C LEU A 358 12.92 -9.26 -0.67
N LEU A 359 13.73 -9.84 0.22
CA LEU A 359 14.75 -9.08 0.95
C LEU A 359 16.02 -8.87 0.12
N LEU A 360 16.47 -7.62 -0.01
CA LEU A 360 17.72 -7.24 -0.67
C LEU A 360 18.74 -6.77 0.37
N ASP A 361 20.04 -7.02 0.16
CA ASP A 361 21.09 -6.53 1.05
C ASP A 361 21.35 -5.03 0.81
N THR A 362 20.94 -4.20 1.76
CA THR A 362 21.16 -2.74 1.77
C THR A 362 21.91 -2.28 3.02
N ASP A 363 22.40 -3.20 3.85
CA ASP A 363 23.13 -2.94 5.12
C ASP A 363 24.40 -2.09 4.93
N TRP A 364 24.97 -2.16 3.73
CA TRP A 364 26.19 -1.43 3.37
C TRP A 364 25.94 0.04 2.98
N LEU A 365 24.68 0.44 2.77
CA LEU A 365 24.28 1.82 2.49
C LEU A 365 24.08 2.58 3.80
N ALA A 366 24.43 3.87 3.80
CA ALA A 366 24.34 4.70 4.99
C ALA A 366 22.88 4.96 5.43
N ILE A 367 21.99 5.14 4.45
CA ILE A 367 20.56 5.33 4.66
C ILE A 367 19.87 3.96 4.67
N GLY A 368 20.19 3.13 3.68
CA GLY A 368 19.84 1.72 3.73
C GLY A 368 18.69 1.30 2.83
N HIS A 369 18.41 2.06 1.79
CA HIS A 369 17.19 1.90 1.01
C HIS A 369 17.43 1.15 -0.29
N VAL A 370 16.38 0.53 -0.83
CA VAL A 370 16.45 -0.17 -2.12
C VAL A 370 16.40 0.80 -3.29
N ASP A 371 15.70 1.94 -3.15
CA ASP A 371 15.59 2.99 -4.17
C ASP A 371 16.95 3.64 -4.51
N GLU A 372 17.92 3.62 -3.59
CA GLU A 372 19.29 4.09 -3.80
C GLU A 372 20.04 3.27 -4.87
N ILE A 373 19.60 2.04 -5.13
CA ILE A 373 20.34 1.09 -5.97
C ILE A 373 19.54 0.44 -7.08
N ILE A 374 18.20 0.42 -7.02
CA ILE A 374 17.34 -0.26 -7.99
C ILE A 374 16.13 0.61 -8.33
N GLN A 375 15.77 0.64 -9.61
CA GLN A 375 14.51 1.21 -10.08
C GLN A 375 13.93 0.35 -11.20
N PHE A 376 12.61 0.25 -11.30
CA PHE A 376 11.93 -0.37 -12.43
C PHE A 376 11.29 0.70 -13.31
N LEU A 377 11.38 0.54 -14.63
CA LEU A 377 10.78 1.46 -15.58
C LEU A 377 9.96 0.71 -16.64
N PRO A 378 8.85 1.28 -17.13
CA PRO A 378 8.12 0.72 -18.27
C PRO A 378 9.02 0.59 -19.50
N ALA A 379 8.87 -0.49 -20.24
CA ALA A 379 9.63 -0.72 -21.48
C ALA A 379 8.79 -1.47 -22.51
N ASN A 380 9.02 -1.18 -23.79
CA ASN A 380 8.39 -1.89 -24.90
C ASN A 380 9.13 -3.21 -25.20
N ASN A 381 9.01 -4.18 -24.30
CA ASN A 381 9.56 -5.53 -24.41
C ASN A 381 8.53 -6.56 -23.92
N SER A 382 8.87 -7.85 -23.94
CA SER A 382 7.95 -8.92 -23.49
C SER A 382 7.63 -8.90 -22.00
N LEU A 383 8.48 -8.29 -21.17
CA LEU A 383 8.21 -8.11 -19.73
C LEU A 383 7.32 -6.90 -19.47
N GLY A 384 7.31 -5.91 -20.37
CA GLY A 384 6.67 -4.61 -20.18
C GLY A 384 7.50 -3.63 -19.34
N TRP A 385 8.67 -4.04 -18.86
CA TRP A 385 9.53 -3.25 -17.98
C TRP A 385 11.00 -3.67 -18.08
N VAL A 386 11.87 -2.81 -17.55
CA VAL A 386 13.31 -3.06 -17.37
C VAL A 386 13.72 -2.67 -15.95
N MET A 387 14.79 -3.29 -15.46
CA MET A 387 15.40 -2.93 -14.19
C MET A 387 16.63 -2.04 -14.43
N LEU A 388 16.69 -0.91 -13.75
CA LEU A 388 17.88 -0.07 -13.65
C LEU A 388 18.57 -0.37 -12.32
N PHE A 389 19.90 -0.31 -12.32
CA PHE A 389 20.67 -0.42 -11.09
C PHE A 389 21.87 0.53 -11.06
N SER A 390 22.23 1.01 -9.87
CA SER A 390 23.45 1.80 -9.66
C SER A 390 24.70 0.94 -9.90
N ASP A 391 25.63 1.37 -10.77
CA ASP A 391 26.84 0.61 -11.14
C ASP A 391 28.12 1.38 -10.76
N PRO A 392 28.71 1.06 -9.58
CA PRO A 392 29.93 1.72 -9.11
C PRO A 392 31.16 1.47 -10.00
N GLU A 393 31.28 0.26 -10.55
CA GLU A 393 32.40 -0.12 -11.41
C GLU A 393 32.34 0.60 -12.75
N ASN A 394 31.15 0.72 -13.35
CA ASN A 394 30.97 1.47 -14.59
C ASN A 394 31.16 2.98 -14.36
N GLY A 395 30.74 3.53 -13.22
CA GLY A 395 31.02 4.92 -12.85
C GLY A 395 32.52 5.21 -12.77
N LEU A 396 33.30 4.39 -12.05
CA LEU A 396 34.76 4.50 -12.05
C LEU A 396 35.37 4.25 -13.43
N GLY A 397 34.82 3.32 -14.21
CA GLY A 397 35.22 3.06 -15.58
C GLY A 397 35.06 4.28 -16.50
N LEU A 398 33.95 5.01 -16.35
CA LEU A 398 33.70 6.25 -17.09
C LEU A 398 34.76 7.31 -16.77
N LEU A 399 35.09 7.49 -15.49
CA LEU A 399 36.13 8.42 -15.05
C LEU A 399 37.52 8.03 -15.57
N ARG A 400 37.87 6.72 -15.55
CA ARG A 400 39.15 6.23 -16.10
C ARG A 400 39.24 6.44 -17.62
N ARG A 401 38.14 6.27 -18.35
CA ARG A 401 38.09 6.57 -19.80
C ARG A 401 38.32 8.06 -20.04
N ALA A 402 37.69 8.94 -19.26
CA ALA A 402 37.91 10.38 -19.34
C ALA A 402 39.37 10.76 -19.03
N GLN A 403 39.96 10.21 -17.97
CA GLN A 403 41.37 10.37 -17.64
C GLN A 403 42.28 9.95 -18.80
N SER A 404 42.04 8.77 -19.37
CA SER A 404 42.82 8.22 -20.50
C SER A 404 42.71 9.07 -21.78
N ALA A 405 41.60 9.78 -21.95
CA ALA A 405 41.38 10.72 -23.04
C ALA A 405 42.01 12.11 -22.80
N GLY A 406 42.76 12.29 -21.70
CA GLY A 406 43.42 13.55 -21.36
C GLY A 406 42.58 14.52 -20.52
N HIS A 407 41.44 14.07 -19.99
CA HIS A 407 40.54 14.89 -19.16
C HIS A 407 40.74 14.70 -17.65
N GLY A 408 41.86 14.10 -17.22
CA GLY A 408 42.15 13.84 -15.81
C GLY A 408 42.12 15.08 -14.90
N GLY A 409 42.60 16.22 -15.42
CA GLY A 409 42.59 17.50 -14.70
C GLY A 409 41.23 18.22 -14.63
N VAL A 410 40.16 17.65 -15.20
CA VAL A 410 38.81 18.20 -15.08
C VAL A 410 38.27 17.91 -13.67
N ARG A 411 37.48 18.84 -13.09
CA ARG A 411 36.81 18.60 -11.81
C ARG A 411 35.91 17.37 -11.87
N ALA A 412 35.97 16.51 -10.86
CA ALA A 412 35.08 15.36 -10.74
C ALA A 412 33.61 15.77 -10.52
N PHE A 413 33.39 16.95 -9.94
CA PHE A 413 32.07 17.56 -9.76
C PHE A 413 31.94 18.80 -10.63
N SER A 414 30.92 18.84 -11.49
CA SER A 414 30.64 19.96 -12.38
C SER A 414 30.06 21.18 -11.65
N ARG A 415 29.42 20.98 -10.48
CA ARG A 415 28.96 22.11 -9.65
C ARG A 415 30.16 22.89 -9.12
N GLN A 416 30.12 24.21 -9.26
CA GLN A 416 31.14 25.09 -8.68
C GLN A 416 31.01 25.15 -7.15
N ASN A 417 31.99 25.74 -6.47
CA ASN A 417 31.84 26.05 -5.03
C ASN A 417 30.79 27.15 -4.92
N ASP A 418 29.52 26.75 -4.88
CA ASP A 418 28.42 27.66 -4.61
C ASP A 418 28.60 28.18 -3.18
N THR A 419 28.78 29.49 -3.04
CA THR A 419 28.81 30.15 -1.72
C THR A 419 27.40 30.27 -1.13
N GLU A 420 26.37 30.21 -1.98
CA GLU A 420 24.97 30.14 -1.57
C GLU A 420 24.60 28.70 -1.19
N GLY A 421 24.38 28.46 0.10
CA GLY A 421 23.89 27.16 0.58
C GLY A 421 24.89 26.02 0.48
N ASN A 422 26.17 26.29 0.71
CA ASN A 422 27.07 25.28 1.29
C ASN A 422 26.84 25.29 2.81
N PRO A 423 25.87 24.55 3.36
CA PRO A 423 25.83 24.40 4.80
C PRO A 423 27.15 23.73 5.22
N SER A 424 27.71 24.22 6.32
CA SER A 424 28.86 23.59 6.96
C SER A 424 28.55 22.14 7.37
N ASP A 425 27.32 21.67 7.29
CA ASP A 425 26.98 20.26 7.21
C ASP A 425 25.73 20.10 6.33
N LEU A 426 25.78 19.33 5.24
CA LEU A 426 24.57 19.10 4.45
C LEU A 426 23.52 18.23 5.19
N PHE A 427 23.91 17.68 6.35
CA PHE A 427 23.16 16.65 7.08
C PHE A 427 23.18 16.82 8.60
N GLY A 428 23.82 17.85 9.18
CA GLY A 428 24.02 17.88 10.64
C GLY A 428 25.08 16.90 11.15
N ILE A 429 25.76 16.16 10.28
CA ILE A 429 26.60 15.01 10.64
C ILE A 429 28.07 15.40 10.62
N ASN A 430 28.77 15.09 11.71
CA ASN A 430 30.22 15.23 11.80
C ASN A 430 30.86 14.31 10.74
N GLY A 431 31.48 14.86 9.69
CA GLY A 431 32.00 14.11 8.53
C GLY A 431 31.12 14.13 7.26
N GLY A 432 30.01 14.87 7.26
CA GLY A 432 29.23 15.17 6.05
C GLY A 432 30.05 15.95 5.00
N LEU A 433 29.55 16.05 3.75
CA LEU A 433 30.22 16.91 2.76
C LEU A 433 30.08 18.37 3.20
N HIS A 434 31.23 18.98 3.48
CA HIS A 434 31.38 20.42 3.63
C HIS A 434 31.47 21.05 2.23
N GLY A 435 30.33 21.03 1.54
CA GLY A 435 30.18 21.52 0.19
C GLY A 435 30.71 20.64 -0.94
N VAL A 436 30.65 21.18 -2.16
CA VAL A 436 31.03 20.44 -3.38
C VAL A 436 32.56 20.29 -3.45
N PRO A 437 33.10 19.05 -3.52
CA PRO A 437 34.54 18.87 -3.62
C PRO A 437 35.15 19.54 -4.86
N SER A 438 36.32 20.16 -4.69
CA SER A 438 37.06 20.83 -5.77
C SER A 438 38.03 19.93 -6.53
N TYR A 439 38.20 18.69 -6.09
CA TYR A 439 39.19 17.77 -6.64
C TYR A 439 38.87 17.33 -8.08
N THR A 440 39.93 16.97 -8.81
CA THR A 440 39.87 16.54 -10.21
C THR A 440 39.51 15.06 -10.36
N ILE A 441 39.33 14.60 -11.60
CA ILE A 441 39.18 13.18 -11.92
C ILE A 441 40.45 12.42 -11.51
N ASP A 442 41.65 12.98 -11.75
CA ASP A 442 42.91 12.39 -11.32
C ASP A 442 42.96 12.20 -9.80
N ASP A 443 42.58 13.24 -9.06
CA ASP A 443 42.55 13.21 -7.60
C ASP A 443 41.55 12.17 -7.07
N LEU A 444 40.33 12.09 -7.63
CA LEU A 444 39.32 11.09 -7.25
C LEU A 444 39.86 9.68 -7.50
N LEU A 445 40.42 9.42 -8.69
CA LEU A 445 40.91 8.10 -9.06
C LEU A 445 42.18 7.69 -8.28
N SER A 446 42.93 8.66 -7.75
CA SER A 446 44.08 8.39 -6.88
C SER A 446 43.71 7.95 -5.46
N GLN A 447 42.45 8.15 -5.04
CA GLN A 447 41.95 7.72 -3.73
C GLN A 447 41.70 6.21 -3.71
N SER A 448 42.75 5.44 -3.38
CA SER A 448 42.70 3.97 -3.36
C SER A 448 41.57 3.42 -2.48
N ASN A 449 41.33 4.03 -1.33
CA ASN A 449 40.23 3.68 -0.42
C ASN A 449 38.84 3.81 -1.08
N LEU A 450 38.60 4.88 -1.85
CA LEU A 450 37.34 5.10 -2.57
C LEU A 450 37.18 4.08 -3.69
N VAL A 451 38.25 3.86 -4.47
CA VAL A 451 38.24 2.89 -5.57
C VAL A 451 37.98 1.47 -5.05
N GLU A 452 38.68 1.06 -3.99
CA GLU A 452 38.51 -0.24 -3.34
C GLU A 452 37.11 -0.39 -2.71
N ALA A 453 36.57 0.68 -2.10
CA ALA A 453 35.23 0.67 -1.54
C ALA A 453 34.17 0.44 -2.63
N ASN A 454 34.24 1.16 -3.74
CA ASN A 454 33.30 0.98 -4.86
C ASN A 454 33.38 -0.42 -5.50
N ALA A 455 34.57 -1.02 -5.54
CA ALA A 455 34.70 -2.42 -5.94
C ALA A 455 34.00 -3.38 -4.95
N ARG A 456 33.99 -3.07 -3.64
CA ARG A 456 33.21 -3.84 -2.65
C ARG A 456 31.70 -3.59 -2.79
N PHE A 457 31.26 -2.34 -2.90
CA PHE A 457 29.86 -1.99 -3.11
C PHE A 457 29.25 -2.65 -4.34
N SER A 458 30.03 -2.72 -5.43
CA SER A 458 29.62 -3.43 -6.64
C SER A 458 29.35 -4.93 -6.40
N LYS A 459 30.03 -5.56 -5.43
CA LYS A 459 29.75 -6.95 -5.08
C LYS A 459 28.41 -7.10 -4.37
N HIS A 460 28.05 -6.18 -3.47
CA HIS A 460 26.74 -6.18 -2.81
C HIS A 460 25.61 -5.97 -3.83
N ILE A 461 25.75 -4.98 -4.72
CA ILE A 461 24.75 -4.71 -5.76
C ILE A 461 24.60 -5.91 -6.71
N LYS A 462 25.71 -6.50 -7.17
CA LYS A 462 25.67 -7.72 -8.00
C LYS A 462 25.02 -8.91 -7.29
N ALA A 463 25.18 -9.04 -5.97
CA ALA A 463 24.49 -10.07 -5.20
C ALA A 463 22.97 -9.87 -5.24
N ASN A 464 22.48 -8.64 -5.08
CA ASN A 464 21.06 -8.29 -5.22
C ASN A 464 20.54 -8.53 -6.65
N ILE A 465 21.32 -8.16 -7.68
CA ILE A 465 20.96 -8.46 -9.07
C ILE A 465 20.83 -9.97 -9.29
N ASN A 466 21.78 -10.76 -8.81
CA ASN A 466 21.74 -12.22 -8.95
C ASN A 466 20.57 -12.85 -8.19
N LEU A 467 20.20 -12.28 -7.04
CA LEU A 467 18.98 -12.64 -6.32
C LEU A 467 17.75 -12.35 -7.18
N LEU A 468 17.61 -11.14 -7.72
CA LEU A 468 16.47 -10.76 -8.55
C LEU A 468 16.35 -11.62 -9.80
N LYS A 469 17.45 -11.83 -10.55
CA LYS A 469 17.48 -12.77 -11.68
C LYS A 469 16.98 -14.17 -11.31
N ARG A 470 17.38 -14.68 -10.13
CA ARG A 470 16.96 -16.01 -9.68
C ARG A 470 15.49 -16.06 -9.28
N GLU A 471 14.93 -14.97 -8.76
CA GLU A 471 13.55 -14.92 -8.26
C GLU A 471 12.54 -14.51 -9.33
N THR A 472 12.97 -13.80 -10.38
CA THR A 472 12.09 -13.25 -11.42
C THR A 472 12.34 -13.79 -12.82
N GLY A 473 13.51 -14.41 -13.06
CA GLY A 473 13.90 -14.91 -14.38
C GLY A 473 14.42 -13.85 -15.34
N ILE A 474 14.52 -12.58 -14.91
CA ILE A 474 15.11 -11.53 -15.74
C ILE A 474 16.55 -11.87 -16.11
N THR A 475 16.98 -11.40 -17.28
CA THR A 475 18.30 -11.65 -17.86
C THR A 475 19.09 -10.35 -17.97
N ASP A 476 20.34 -10.41 -18.41
CA ASP A 476 21.12 -9.19 -18.70
C ASP A 476 20.49 -8.31 -19.80
N ALA A 477 19.60 -8.86 -20.63
CA ALA A 477 18.87 -8.08 -21.63
C ALA A 477 17.79 -7.17 -21.02
N ASP A 478 17.35 -7.47 -19.80
CA ASP A 478 16.26 -6.78 -19.10
C ASP A 478 16.79 -5.76 -18.06
N ILE A 479 18.12 -5.62 -17.97
CA ILE A 479 18.80 -4.90 -16.90
C ILE A 479 19.75 -3.85 -17.47
N TYR A 480 19.68 -2.63 -16.95
CA TYR A 480 20.47 -1.49 -17.41
C TYR A 480 21.27 -0.89 -16.26
N SER A 481 22.59 -0.77 -16.45
CA SER A 481 23.49 -0.13 -15.49
C SER A 481 23.37 1.39 -15.58
N VAL A 482 23.27 2.06 -14.43
CA VAL A 482 23.39 3.52 -14.29
C VAL A 482 24.74 3.81 -13.63
N PRO A 483 25.74 4.38 -14.35
CA PRO A 483 27.05 4.66 -13.79
C PRO A 483 26.96 5.57 -12.56
N ALA A 484 27.44 5.08 -11.41
CA ALA A 484 27.40 5.78 -10.14
C ALA A 484 28.78 5.71 -9.45
N VAL A 485 29.07 6.60 -8.51
CA VAL A 485 30.24 6.48 -7.62
C VAL A 485 29.78 6.77 -6.20
N PHE A 486 30.01 5.81 -5.31
CA PHE A 486 29.66 5.89 -3.90
C PHE A 486 30.87 6.33 -3.07
N ARG A 487 30.62 6.79 -1.85
CA ARG A 487 31.66 7.14 -0.89
C ARG A 487 31.29 6.60 0.48
N THR A 488 32.30 6.20 1.23
CA THR A 488 32.18 5.92 2.66
C THR A 488 32.17 7.24 3.45
N GLY A 489 31.48 7.32 4.58
CA GLY A 489 31.61 8.46 5.50
C GLY A 489 30.32 9.01 6.11
N LEU A 490 29.17 8.37 5.85
CA LEU A 490 27.94 8.64 6.57
C LEU A 490 27.60 7.37 7.37
N THR A 491 27.58 7.48 8.69
CA THR A 491 27.01 6.47 9.59
C THR A 491 26.01 7.19 10.46
N PHE A 492 24.73 6.85 10.35
CA PHE A 492 23.70 7.37 11.24
C PHE A 492 23.71 6.54 12.54
N PRO A 493 23.92 7.15 13.71
CA PRO A 493 23.60 6.48 14.96
C PRO A 493 22.12 6.07 14.99
N LEU A 494 21.80 4.97 15.68
CA LEU A 494 20.42 4.71 16.14
C LEU A 494 19.90 5.98 16.85
N ASN A 495 18.74 6.51 16.42
CA ASN A 495 18.14 7.80 16.83
C ASN A 495 18.77 9.09 16.27
N ALA A 496 19.61 9.03 15.24
CA ALA A 496 20.21 10.21 14.61
C ALA A 496 19.47 10.71 13.35
N GLY A 497 18.27 10.21 13.08
CA GLY A 497 17.25 11.03 12.44
C GLY A 497 16.98 12.20 13.39
N LYS A 498 17.84 13.22 13.35
CA LYS A 498 17.77 14.35 14.26
C LYS A 498 16.34 14.87 14.17
N ALA A 499 15.61 14.74 15.27
CA ALA A 499 14.64 15.75 15.63
C ALA A 499 15.33 17.10 15.37
N CYS A 500 14.79 17.89 14.44
CA CYS A 500 14.99 19.33 14.48
C CYS A 500 14.59 19.75 15.89
N LYS A 501 15.58 19.88 16.76
CA LYS A 501 15.38 20.44 18.09
C LYS A 501 14.91 21.86 17.89
N GLU A 502 13.73 22.12 18.44
CA GLU A 502 13.25 23.37 19.01
C GLU A 502 14.22 24.56 18.85
N ARG A 503 13.75 25.58 18.14
CA ARG A 503 13.94 26.96 18.61
C ARG A 503 12.59 27.59 18.87
#